data_AF-A0A0J6FY00-F1
#
_entry.id   AF-A0A0J6FY00-F1
#
_cell.length_a   1.000
_cell.length_b   1.000
_cell.length_c   1.000
_cell.angle_alpha   90.00
_cell.angle_beta   90.00
_cell.angle_gamma   90.00
#
_symmetry.space_group_name_H-M   'P 1'
#
loop_
_entity.id
_entity.type
_entity.pdbx_description
1 polymer ?
#
loop_
_entity_poly.entity_id
_entity_poly.type
_entity_poly.pdbx_seq_one_letter_code
_entity_poly.pdbx_strand_id
1 'polypeptide(L)'
;MTYSLDSIAHLDHSKAFAQLNSKFNSFNPLKVLRIEQFEIRHSNVLAWLLDPSENHNLGDFFVKKVLSRIFTRAENEERILDESIDYVNYHFASYSDLEVFREVRTTTGRYIDLVAKSDDQKTVFIIENKFHAGESEGQLDDYLSYISTLYEEKGYTIIPIFLTLNNVAPSHAKYWVLDYSDLLDIIQVQLTLNRESIADRVYDFLTYYVSILKEELVEDSEAVRLALDVYKTNQHAIDLLYATHHDELRKHHRYNELFRQIDSIEDETRTTLKRIYVKQKQTIDYVYRIGSNVLRQAFLTFAKNEDFPEEAYQADSRLPSFILPDWVEFKEIIGEPTFSYWLGHGLVVWYERTWDERLKLTIEVGPLPFEKRLSFIHALEAQEIRINPKAKIEGSKFTRIHTQKVDITDWANKEDVLDGIEYLYQTNETMNTFKKIALAVEAIQSQEIKANDVKEVSQRNNSVSIPEQAFEQFVAIHKLHSENYRFTHRNSSFVTQTIRELEKTYGLPVENWWLNSVFIFWFERLKDDRLKLVLELGPIQPDLRLAVIEELEANGMTIHPRSKLPTAKYTRVFSKARVVQDWENVDEVLTVMEYLYNQEGNQRVLEILEKISI
;
A
#
# COMPACT_ATOMS: atom_id res chain seq x y z
N MET A 1 -40.84 -4.61 20.25
CA MET A 1 -40.98 -5.85 19.44
C MET A 1 -41.35 -5.56 17.99
N THR A 2 -42.31 -4.67 17.70
CA THR A 2 -42.62 -4.20 16.32
C THR A 2 -41.42 -3.65 15.55
N TYR A 3 -40.63 -2.78 16.17
CA TYR A 3 -39.44 -2.16 15.55
C TYR A 3 -38.38 -3.15 14.99
N SER A 4 -38.25 -4.35 15.57
CA SER A 4 -37.26 -5.34 15.13
C SER A 4 -37.70 -6.06 13.85
N LEU A 5 -38.98 -6.46 13.76
CA LEU A 5 -39.54 -7.11 12.57
C LEU A 5 -39.67 -6.14 11.41
N ASP A 6 -40.06 -4.88 11.68
CA ASP A 6 -40.15 -3.83 10.65
C ASP A 6 -38.78 -3.58 10.00
N SER A 7 -37.71 -3.53 10.81
CA SER A 7 -36.33 -3.33 10.30
C SER A 7 -35.86 -4.48 9.38
N ILE A 8 -36.24 -5.71 9.68
CA ILE A 8 -35.90 -6.89 8.87
C ILE A 8 -36.72 -6.91 7.58
N ALA A 9 -38.00 -6.51 7.63
CA ALA A 9 -38.82 -6.36 6.43
C ALA A 9 -38.25 -5.29 5.50
N HIS A 10 -37.75 -4.17 6.03
CA HIS A 10 -37.06 -3.15 5.25
C HIS A 10 -35.77 -3.68 4.58
N LEU A 11 -34.99 -4.50 5.28
CA LEU A 11 -33.81 -5.15 4.71
C LEU A 11 -34.16 -6.07 3.54
N ASP A 12 -35.22 -6.88 3.66
CA ASP A 12 -35.67 -7.79 2.59
C ASP A 12 -36.16 -7.04 1.33
N HIS A 13 -36.69 -5.83 1.50
CA HIS A 13 -37.07 -4.94 0.40
C HIS A 13 -35.92 -4.09 -0.16
N SER A 14 -34.72 -4.15 0.42
CA SER A 14 -33.57 -3.41 -0.07
C SER A 14 -33.06 -3.99 -1.39
N LYS A 15 -33.18 -3.21 -2.47
CA LYS A 15 -32.65 -3.57 -3.79
C LYS A 15 -31.15 -3.86 -3.73
N ALA A 16 -30.38 -3.06 -2.98
CA ALA A 16 -28.94 -3.24 -2.84
C ALA A 16 -28.61 -4.55 -2.11
N PHE A 17 -29.36 -4.90 -1.06
CA PHE A 17 -29.21 -6.17 -0.36
C PHE A 17 -29.58 -7.35 -1.27
N ALA A 18 -30.67 -7.24 -2.05
CA ALA A 18 -31.05 -8.26 -3.02
C ALA A 18 -29.99 -8.47 -4.11
N GLN A 19 -29.36 -7.39 -4.61
CA GLN A 19 -28.27 -7.47 -5.58
C GLN A 19 -27.04 -8.20 -5.00
N LEU A 20 -26.60 -7.82 -3.79
CA LEU A 20 -25.52 -8.53 -3.09
C LEU A 20 -25.87 -9.98 -2.82
N ASN A 21 -27.09 -10.23 -2.36
CA ASN A 21 -27.56 -11.57 -2.04
C ASN A 21 -27.63 -12.45 -3.29
N SER A 22 -28.05 -11.92 -4.44
CA SER A 22 -28.01 -12.62 -5.72
C SER A 22 -26.59 -12.91 -6.19
N LYS A 23 -25.64 -12.01 -5.91
CA LYS A 23 -24.24 -12.16 -6.27
C LYS A 23 -23.58 -13.28 -5.47
N PHE A 24 -23.69 -13.24 -4.14
CA PHE A 24 -23.07 -14.24 -3.28
C PHE A 24 -23.71 -15.63 -3.41
N ASN A 25 -25.04 -15.68 -3.58
CA ASN A 25 -25.77 -16.93 -3.80
C ASN A 25 -25.88 -17.32 -5.29
N SER A 26 -25.08 -16.69 -6.17
CA SER A 26 -25.01 -17.13 -7.56
C SER A 26 -24.52 -18.58 -7.60
N PHE A 27 -25.11 -19.39 -8.49
CA PHE A 27 -24.71 -20.78 -8.60
C PHE A 27 -23.27 -20.86 -9.07
N ASN A 28 -22.43 -21.49 -8.24
CA ASN A 28 -21.07 -21.83 -8.59
C ASN A 28 -20.79 -23.26 -8.07
N PRO A 29 -20.54 -24.24 -8.96
CA PRO A 29 -20.24 -25.62 -8.57
C PRO A 29 -19.08 -25.74 -7.58
N LEU A 30 -18.09 -24.85 -7.65
CA LEU A 30 -16.92 -24.86 -6.77
C LEU A 30 -17.24 -24.37 -5.35
N LYS A 31 -18.19 -23.42 -5.20
CA LYS A 31 -18.75 -23.07 -3.89
C LYS A 31 -19.53 -24.22 -3.27
N VAL A 32 -20.28 -24.98 -4.09
CA VAL A 32 -20.97 -26.20 -3.63
C VAL A 32 -19.95 -27.21 -3.10
N LEU A 33 -18.82 -27.34 -3.80
CA LEU A 33 -17.70 -28.15 -3.33
C LEU A 33 -16.98 -27.54 -2.14
N ARG A 34 -17.17 -26.25 -1.81
CA ARG A 34 -16.47 -25.44 -0.79
C ARG A 34 -14.98 -25.23 -1.10
N ILE A 35 -14.61 -24.96 -2.35
CA ILE A 35 -13.20 -24.74 -2.72
C ILE A 35 -12.55 -23.64 -1.86
N GLU A 36 -13.31 -22.59 -1.54
CA GLU A 36 -12.85 -21.43 -0.76
C GLU A 36 -12.36 -21.76 0.66
N GLN A 37 -12.62 -22.97 1.18
CA GLN A 37 -12.26 -23.34 2.55
C GLN A 37 -11.02 -24.26 2.63
N PHE A 38 -10.51 -24.75 1.50
CA PHE A 38 -9.51 -25.83 1.50
C PHE A 38 -8.42 -25.62 0.44
N GLU A 39 -7.21 -25.31 0.88
CA GLU A 39 -6.00 -25.08 0.05
C GLU A 39 -5.76 -26.23 -0.94
N ILE A 40 -5.89 -27.49 -0.49
CA ILE A 40 -5.74 -28.68 -1.33
C ILE A 40 -6.62 -28.68 -2.58
N ARG A 41 -7.79 -28.02 -2.54
CA ARG A 41 -8.69 -27.95 -3.71
C ARG A 41 -8.20 -26.94 -4.73
N HIS A 42 -7.57 -25.86 -4.29
CA HIS A 42 -6.85 -24.97 -5.18
C HIS A 42 -5.65 -25.69 -5.81
N SER A 43 -4.87 -26.43 -5.02
CA SER A 43 -3.77 -27.26 -5.53
C SER A 43 -4.23 -28.26 -6.59
N ASN A 44 -5.43 -28.84 -6.47
CA ASN A 44 -6.00 -29.71 -7.51
C ASN A 44 -6.28 -28.97 -8.83
N VAL A 45 -6.83 -27.76 -8.76
CA VAL A 45 -7.08 -26.94 -9.97
C VAL A 45 -5.77 -26.53 -10.62
N LEU A 46 -4.78 -26.15 -9.81
CA LEU A 46 -3.45 -25.78 -10.30
C LEU A 46 -2.72 -26.98 -10.93
N ALA A 47 -2.77 -28.15 -10.30
CA ALA A 47 -2.18 -29.36 -10.87
C ALA A 47 -2.78 -29.68 -12.23
N TRP A 48 -4.12 -29.59 -12.34
CA TRP A 48 -4.82 -29.79 -13.59
C TRP A 48 -4.43 -28.74 -14.64
N LEU A 49 -4.29 -27.46 -14.29
CA LEU A 49 -3.90 -26.40 -15.21
C LEU A 49 -2.41 -26.46 -15.65
N LEU A 50 -1.54 -26.97 -14.78
CA LEU A 50 -0.10 -27.08 -15.04
C LEU A 50 0.22 -28.27 -15.94
N ASP A 51 -0.57 -29.34 -15.92
CA ASP A 51 -0.29 -30.57 -16.67
C ASP A 51 -0.71 -30.43 -18.15
N PRO A 52 0.22 -30.31 -19.11
CA PRO A 52 -0.11 -30.12 -20.53
C PRO A 52 -0.89 -31.28 -21.15
N SER A 53 -0.84 -32.47 -20.52
CA SER A 53 -1.50 -33.70 -20.99
C SER A 53 -2.93 -33.84 -20.50
N GLU A 54 -3.37 -32.96 -19.59
CA GLU A 54 -4.73 -32.97 -19.05
C GLU A 54 -5.79 -32.49 -20.06
N ASN A 55 -7.04 -32.80 -19.72
CA ASN A 55 -8.19 -32.61 -20.62
C ASN A 55 -8.64 -31.14 -20.84
N HIS A 56 -7.89 -30.16 -20.34
CA HIS A 56 -8.16 -28.74 -20.62
C HIS A 56 -7.74 -28.32 -22.03
N ASN A 57 -6.89 -29.10 -22.72
CA ASN A 57 -6.40 -28.84 -24.09
C ASN A 57 -5.71 -27.46 -24.25
N LEU A 58 -5.04 -27.00 -23.21
CA LEU A 58 -4.31 -25.71 -23.22
C LEU A 58 -2.81 -25.89 -23.51
N GLY A 59 -2.35 -27.14 -23.62
CA GLY A 59 -0.95 -27.48 -23.73
C GLY A 59 -0.13 -26.87 -22.58
N ASP A 60 1.08 -26.44 -22.89
CA ASP A 60 2.01 -25.86 -21.91
C ASP A 60 1.85 -24.34 -21.70
N PHE A 61 0.77 -23.75 -22.23
CA PHE A 61 0.54 -22.31 -22.18
C PHE A 61 0.52 -21.76 -20.75
N PHE A 62 -0.21 -22.43 -19.85
CA PHE A 62 -0.38 -21.97 -18.48
C PHE A 62 0.96 -21.94 -17.74
N VAL A 63 1.74 -23.02 -17.84
CA VAL A 63 3.09 -23.12 -17.25
C VAL A 63 4.01 -22.03 -17.78
N LYS A 64 4.06 -21.83 -19.10
CA LYS A 64 4.86 -20.75 -19.73
C LYS A 64 4.49 -19.38 -19.20
N LYS A 65 3.20 -19.11 -19.00
CA LYS A 65 2.73 -17.82 -18.44
C LYS A 65 3.05 -17.67 -16.96
N VAL A 66 2.95 -18.74 -16.17
CA VAL A 66 3.40 -18.74 -14.77
C VAL A 66 4.90 -18.42 -14.69
N LEU A 67 5.74 -19.09 -15.49
CA LEU A 67 7.18 -18.82 -15.54
C LEU A 67 7.49 -17.40 -15.99
N SER A 68 6.85 -16.96 -17.07
CA SER A 68 6.96 -15.58 -17.54
C SER A 68 6.62 -14.57 -16.45
N ARG A 69 5.57 -14.83 -15.65
CA ARG A 69 5.18 -13.94 -14.57
C ARG A 69 6.22 -13.94 -13.46
N ILE A 70 6.64 -15.12 -12.99
CA ILE A 70 7.68 -15.27 -11.97
C ILE A 70 8.94 -14.47 -12.32
N PHE A 71 9.39 -14.54 -13.57
CA PHE A 71 10.59 -13.82 -14.06
C PHE A 71 10.38 -12.34 -14.36
N THR A 72 9.17 -11.81 -14.25
CA THR A 72 8.88 -10.39 -14.50
C THR A 72 8.40 -9.65 -13.24
N ARG A 73 8.23 -10.37 -12.12
CA ARG A 73 7.86 -9.79 -10.83
C ARG A 73 9.02 -9.04 -10.20
N ALA A 74 8.74 -7.84 -9.69
CA ALA A 74 9.72 -7.00 -9.00
C ALA A 74 10.23 -7.68 -7.71
N GLU A 75 9.38 -8.42 -7.00
CA GLU A 75 9.75 -9.14 -5.78
C GLU A 75 10.75 -10.27 -6.03
N ASN A 76 10.92 -10.67 -7.29
CA ASN A 76 11.88 -11.68 -7.71
C ASN A 76 13.13 -11.10 -8.39
N GLU A 77 13.27 -9.76 -8.49
CA GLU A 77 14.36 -9.12 -9.24
C GLU A 77 15.75 -9.54 -8.74
N GLU A 78 15.94 -9.66 -7.43
CA GLU A 78 17.20 -10.12 -6.83
C GLU A 78 17.58 -11.55 -7.25
N ARG A 79 16.59 -12.40 -7.57
CA ARG A 79 16.81 -13.77 -8.07
C ARG A 79 17.18 -13.80 -9.53
N ILE A 80 16.66 -12.85 -10.31
CA ILE A 80 16.95 -12.75 -11.74
C ILE A 80 18.44 -12.49 -11.97
N LEU A 81 19.09 -11.80 -11.04
CA LEU A 81 20.53 -11.50 -11.05
C LEU A 81 21.42 -12.69 -10.64
N ASP A 82 20.84 -13.79 -10.15
CA ASP A 82 21.57 -15.05 -9.93
C ASP A 82 21.81 -15.71 -11.30
N GLU A 83 23.06 -15.69 -11.78
CA GLU A 83 23.52 -16.15 -13.11
C GLU A 83 23.26 -17.65 -13.39
N SER A 84 22.67 -18.38 -12.45
CA SER A 84 22.45 -19.83 -12.53
C SER A 84 21.20 -20.26 -13.33
N ILE A 85 20.31 -19.34 -13.71
CA ILE A 85 19.05 -19.66 -14.41
C ILE A 85 19.00 -18.96 -15.78
N ASP A 86 18.96 -19.75 -16.85
CA ASP A 86 18.84 -19.25 -18.23
C ASP A 86 17.39 -18.91 -18.58
N TYR A 87 16.98 -17.69 -18.20
CA TYR A 87 15.61 -17.19 -18.35
C TYR A 87 15.07 -17.27 -19.78
N VAL A 88 15.91 -16.92 -20.76
CA VAL A 88 15.50 -16.88 -22.17
C VAL A 88 15.21 -18.31 -22.63
N ASN A 89 16.08 -19.25 -22.31
CA ASN A 89 15.87 -20.65 -22.68
C ASN A 89 14.64 -21.24 -22.00
N TYR A 90 14.39 -20.98 -20.71
CA TYR A 90 13.19 -21.46 -20.03
C TYR A 90 11.90 -20.84 -20.56
N HIS A 91 11.90 -19.56 -20.94
CA HIS A 91 10.70 -18.91 -21.45
C HIS A 91 10.23 -19.48 -22.81
N PHE A 92 11.18 -19.81 -23.69
CA PHE A 92 10.89 -20.35 -25.02
C PHE A 92 10.89 -21.88 -25.09
N ALA A 93 11.26 -22.56 -24.00
CA ALA A 93 11.22 -24.01 -23.88
C ALA A 93 9.80 -24.57 -24.08
N SER A 94 9.73 -25.79 -24.61
CA SER A 94 8.51 -26.59 -24.57
C SER A 94 8.46 -27.34 -23.25
N TYR A 95 7.32 -27.25 -22.56
CA TYR A 95 7.03 -28.02 -21.35
C TYR A 95 5.93 -29.05 -21.61
N SER A 96 5.80 -29.54 -22.85
CA SER A 96 4.78 -30.52 -23.20
C SER A 96 4.96 -31.87 -22.48
N ASP A 97 6.14 -32.15 -21.94
CA ASP A 97 6.50 -33.35 -21.17
C ASP A 97 6.28 -33.19 -19.66
N LEU A 98 5.74 -32.05 -19.21
CA LEU A 98 5.66 -31.73 -17.79
C LEU A 98 4.72 -32.69 -17.03
N GLU A 99 5.29 -33.43 -16.08
CA GLU A 99 4.55 -34.33 -15.18
C GLU A 99 4.25 -33.61 -13.86
N VAL A 100 2.99 -33.60 -13.41
CA VAL A 100 2.58 -32.90 -12.18
C VAL A 100 2.16 -33.88 -11.08
N PHE A 101 2.84 -33.79 -9.94
CA PHE A 101 2.59 -34.58 -8.74
C PHE A 101 2.02 -33.69 -7.63
N ARG A 102 1.07 -34.24 -6.87
CA ARG A 102 0.44 -33.56 -5.73
C ARG A 102 0.83 -34.24 -4.43
N GLU A 103 0.87 -33.47 -3.35
CA GLU A 103 1.08 -33.99 -1.98
C GLU A 103 2.31 -34.91 -1.90
N VAL A 104 3.46 -34.43 -2.35
CA VAL A 104 4.70 -35.22 -2.38
C VAL A 104 5.29 -35.27 -0.98
N ARG A 105 5.34 -36.47 -0.41
CA ARG A 105 5.80 -36.68 0.97
C ARG A 105 7.32 -36.61 1.09
N THR A 106 7.82 -35.74 1.98
CA THR A 106 9.25 -35.63 2.31
C THR A 106 9.70 -36.69 3.32
N THR A 107 11.01 -36.79 3.55
CA THR A 107 11.59 -37.70 4.55
C THR A 107 11.19 -37.38 5.98
N THR A 108 10.84 -36.12 6.28
CA THR A 108 10.34 -35.69 7.60
C THR A 108 8.83 -35.93 7.77
N GLY A 109 8.15 -36.39 6.71
CA GLY A 109 6.73 -36.73 6.72
C GLY A 109 5.79 -35.57 6.41
N ARG A 110 6.34 -34.40 6.04
CA ARG A 110 5.57 -33.27 5.50
C ARG A 110 5.22 -33.51 4.02
N TYR A 111 4.33 -32.70 3.46
CA TYR A 111 3.83 -32.83 2.08
C TYR A 111 4.05 -31.53 1.32
N ILE A 112 4.74 -31.61 0.18
CA ILE A 112 4.87 -30.52 -0.79
C ILE A 112 3.58 -30.50 -1.61
N ASP A 113 2.90 -29.35 -1.68
CA ASP A 113 1.58 -29.26 -2.34
C ASP A 113 1.65 -29.71 -3.80
N LEU A 114 2.61 -29.19 -4.58
CA LEU A 114 2.83 -29.56 -5.98
C LEU A 114 4.32 -29.72 -6.30
N VAL A 115 4.62 -30.74 -7.11
CA VAL A 115 5.92 -30.92 -7.77
C VAL A 115 5.66 -31.15 -9.25
N ALA A 116 6.19 -30.29 -10.12
CA ALA A 116 6.06 -30.44 -11.57
C ALA A 116 7.44 -30.64 -12.21
N LYS A 117 7.61 -31.67 -13.03
CA LYS A 117 8.91 -32.13 -13.52
C LYS A 117 8.91 -32.25 -15.04
N SER A 118 9.91 -31.66 -15.69
CA SER A 118 10.21 -31.85 -17.11
C SER A 118 11.58 -32.51 -17.24
N ASP A 119 11.61 -33.65 -17.91
CA ASP A 119 12.85 -34.38 -18.20
C ASP A 119 13.58 -33.80 -19.39
N ASP A 120 12.84 -33.27 -20.37
CA ASP A 120 13.37 -32.61 -21.56
C ASP A 120 14.10 -31.32 -21.20
N GLN A 121 13.51 -30.51 -20.32
CA GLN A 121 14.11 -29.25 -19.84
C GLN A 121 14.99 -29.43 -18.60
N LYS A 122 15.13 -30.65 -18.07
CA LYS A 122 15.83 -30.93 -16.82
C LYS A 122 15.46 -29.94 -15.72
N THR A 123 14.16 -29.74 -15.50
CA THR A 123 13.65 -28.74 -14.56
C THR A 123 12.62 -29.36 -13.63
N VAL A 124 12.66 -28.97 -12.35
CA VAL A 124 11.66 -29.33 -11.34
C VAL A 124 11.13 -28.05 -10.69
N PHE A 125 9.83 -27.82 -10.81
CA PHE A 125 9.10 -26.82 -10.06
C PHE A 125 8.57 -27.44 -8.77
N ILE A 126 8.75 -26.77 -7.64
CA ILE A 126 7.99 -27.07 -6.43
C ILE A 126 7.14 -25.88 -6.07
N ILE A 127 5.86 -26.09 -5.78
CA ILE A 127 4.94 -25.02 -5.42
C ILE A 127 4.41 -25.34 -4.03
N GLU A 128 4.67 -24.46 -3.08
CA GLU A 128 3.96 -24.42 -1.81
C GLU A 128 2.83 -23.39 -1.93
N ASN A 129 1.60 -23.83 -1.66
CA ASN A 129 0.38 -23.08 -1.89
C ASN A 129 -0.26 -22.63 -0.56
N LYS A 130 -0.35 -21.32 -0.34
CA LYS A 130 -0.92 -20.70 0.85
C LYS A 130 -2.09 -19.80 0.47
N PHE A 131 -3.30 -20.31 0.66
CA PHE A 131 -4.53 -19.57 0.37
C PHE A 131 -5.05 -18.83 1.61
N HIS A 132 -4.90 -19.38 2.81
CA HIS A 132 -5.42 -18.79 4.05
C HIS A 132 -4.37 -18.59 5.13
N ALA A 133 -3.54 -19.60 5.39
CA ALA A 133 -2.55 -19.58 6.45
C ALA A 133 -1.14 -19.36 5.89
N GLY A 134 -0.24 -18.81 6.69
CA GLY A 134 1.19 -18.79 6.35
C GLY A 134 1.84 -20.18 6.43
N GLU A 135 3.11 -20.26 6.06
CA GLU A 135 3.92 -21.47 6.20
C GLU A 135 4.29 -21.79 7.66
N SER A 136 4.59 -23.07 7.91
CA SER A 136 5.10 -23.53 9.19
C SER A 136 6.62 -23.33 9.29
N GLU A 137 7.14 -23.22 10.52
CA GLU A 137 8.57 -23.01 10.75
C GLU A 137 9.44 -24.12 10.13
N GLY A 138 10.44 -23.72 9.33
CA GLY A 138 11.37 -24.59 8.62
C GLY A 138 10.73 -25.46 7.54
N GLN A 139 9.51 -25.14 7.09
CA GLN A 139 8.78 -25.91 6.07
C GLN A 139 9.47 -25.82 4.71
N LEU A 140 9.79 -24.61 4.25
CA LEU A 140 10.40 -24.38 2.95
C LEU A 140 11.81 -24.99 2.82
N ASP A 141 12.60 -24.95 3.90
CA ASP A 141 13.92 -25.58 3.98
C ASP A 141 13.87 -27.09 3.76
N ASP A 142 12.92 -27.77 4.42
CA ASP A 142 12.71 -29.22 4.30
C ASP A 142 12.40 -29.62 2.86
N TYR A 143 11.50 -28.85 2.22
CA TYR A 143 11.03 -29.13 0.87
C TYR A 143 12.12 -28.97 -0.17
N LEU A 144 12.86 -27.85 -0.07
CA LEU A 144 13.96 -27.60 -0.96
C LEU A 144 15.07 -28.64 -0.78
N SER A 145 15.46 -28.93 0.46
CA SER A 145 16.47 -29.95 0.76
C SER A 145 16.08 -31.32 0.22
N TYR A 146 14.83 -31.73 0.41
CA TYR A 146 14.33 -33.01 -0.09
C TYR A 146 14.42 -33.10 -1.62
N ILE A 147 13.96 -32.08 -2.34
CA ILE A 147 13.97 -32.08 -3.81
C ILE A 147 15.40 -31.96 -4.36
N SER A 148 16.26 -31.17 -3.72
CA SER A 148 17.68 -31.06 -4.04
C SER A 148 18.36 -32.42 -4.02
N THR A 149 18.14 -33.23 -2.97
CA THR A 149 18.73 -34.59 -2.89
C THR A 149 18.28 -35.53 -4.00
N LEU A 150 17.10 -35.31 -4.58
CA LEU A 150 16.55 -36.19 -5.61
C LEU A 150 17.01 -35.83 -7.03
N TYR A 151 17.33 -34.56 -7.28
CA TYR A 151 17.38 -34.00 -8.63
C TYR A 151 18.64 -33.16 -8.94
N GLU A 152 19.30 -32.52 -7.99
CA GLU A 152 20.47 -31.66 -8.27
C GLU A 152 21.64 -32.46 -8.86
N GLU A 153 21.99 -33.61 -8.26
CA GLU A 153 23.07 -34.48 -8.76
C GLU A 153 22.78 -35.06 -10.16
N LYS A 154 21.51 -35.06 -10.58
CA LYS A 154 21.07 -35.50 -11.90
C LYS A 154 21.05 -34.36 -12.93
N GLY A 155 21.52 -33.18 -12.55
CA GLY A 155 21.60 -32.00 -13.41
C GLY A 155 20.28 -31.28 -13.64
N TYR A 156 19.31 -31.42 -12.74
CA TYR A 156 18.05 -30.66 -12.84
C TYR A 156 18.17 -29.31 -12.15
N THR A 157 17.60 -28.28 -12.77
CA THR A 157 17.37 -26.99 -12.13
C THR A 157 16.10 -27.04 -11.29
N ILE A 158 16.18 -26.61 -10.04
CA ILE A 158 15.04 -26.57 -9.12
C ILE A 158 14.54 -25.13 -9.02
N ILE A 159 13.26 -24.93 -9.33
CA ILE A 159 12.57 -23.65 -9.25
C ILE A 159 11.51 -23.76 -8.14
N PRO A 160 11.85 -23.39 -6.90
CA PRO A 160 10.90 -23.43 -5.79
C PRO A 160 10.03 -22.18 -5.78
N ILE A 161 8.71 -22.32 -5.67
CA ILE A 161 7.71 -21.27 -5.82
C ILE A 161 6.86 -21.23 -4.55
N PHE A 162 6.67 -20.03 -4.01
CA PHE A 162 5.78 -19.77 -2.89
C PHE A 162 4.58 -18.99 -3.41
N LEU A 163 3.44 -19.68 -3.51
CA LEU A 163 2.19 -19.12 -4.03
C LEU A 163 1.30 -18.67 -2.87
N THR A 164 0.94 -17.39 -2.82
CA THR A 164 0.15 -16.84 -1.70
C THR A 164 -1.07 -16.04 -2.16
N LEU A 165 -2.08 -15.85 -1.30
CA LEU A 165 -3.23 -14.99 -1.63
C LEU A 165 -2.86 -13.49 -1.70
N ASN A 166 -2.02 -13.00 -0.78
CA ASN A 166 -1.76 -11.56 -0.56
C ASN A 166 -0.27 -11.18 -0.61
N ASN A 167 0.49 -11.71 -1.57
CA ASN A 167 1.90 -11.37 -1.80
C ASN A 167 2.78 -11.43 -0.53
N VAL A 168 2.66 -12.52 0.23
CA VAL A 168 3.43 -12.73 1.46
C VAL A 168 4.80 -13.28 1.09
N ALA A 169 5.86 -12.66 1.61
CA ALA A 169 7.23 -13.12 1.39
C ALA A 169 7.49 -14.49 2.04
N PRO A 170 8.22 -15.41 1.38
CA PRO A 170 8.63 -16.68 1.95
C PRO A 170 9.70 -16.48 3.04
N SER A 171 9.77 -17.38 4.04
CA SER A 171 10.89 -17.35 5.00
C SER A 171 12.23 -17.75 4.37
N HIS A 172 12.21 -18.46 3.24
CA HIS A 172 13.40 -18.98 2.60
C HIS A 172 13.76 -18.20 1.32
N ALA A 173 14.95 -17.61 1.32
CA ALA A 173 15.44 -16.71 0.29
C ALA A 173 15.70 -17.34 -1.09
N LYS A 174 15.46 -18.65 -1.29
CA LYS A 174 15.49 -19.31 -2.63
C LYS A 174 14.10 -19.50 -3.29
N TYR A 175 12.98 -19.26 -2.59
CA TYR A 175 11.61 -19.42 -3.12
C TYR A 175 11.10 -18.23 -3.94
N TRP A 176 10.72 -18.46 -5.19
CA TRP A 176 10.16 -17.46 -6.10
C TRP A 176 8.76 -17.07 -5.62
N VAL A 177 8.51 -15.76 -5.53
CA VAL A 177 7.21 -15.22 -5.11
C VAL A 177 6.23 -15.28 -6.28
N LEU A 178 5.05 -15.81 -6.01
CA LEU A 178 3.89 -15.79 -6.91
C LEU A 178 2.64 -15.55 -6.06
N ASP A 179 1.62 -14.89 -6.60
CA ASP A 179 0.34 -14.74 -5.90
C ASP A 179 -0.87 -15.12 -6.76
N TYR A 180 -2.02 -15.22 -6.13
CA TYR A 180 -3.25 -15.59 -6.81
C TYR A 180 -3.78 -14.50 -7.76
N SER A 181 -3.32 -13.24 -7.63
CA SER A 181 -3.65 -12.17 -8.58
C SER A 181 -2.98 -12.41 -9.93
N ASP A 182 -1.74 -12.91 -9.93
CA ASP A 182 -1.06 -13.34 -11.14
C ASP A 182 -1.79 -14.49 -11.84
N LEU A 183 -2.20 -15.49 -11.08
CA LEU A 183 -2.91 -16.65 -11.63
C LEU A 183 -4.27 -16.24 -12.20
N LEU A 184 -4.98 -15.35 -11.50
CA LEU A 184 -6.23 -14.77 -11.97
C LEU A 184 -6.04 -14.06 -13.32
N ASP A 185 -5.01 -13.21 -13.44
CA ASP A 185 -4.68 -12.54 -14.70
C ASP A 185 -4.41 -13.54 -15.83
N ILE A 186 -3.58 -14.56 -15.58
CA ILE A 186 -3.22 -15.57 -16.57
C ILE A 186 -4.47 -16.29 -17.09
N ILE A 187 -5.34 -16.74 -16.18
CA ILE A 187 -6.58 -17.45 -16.52
C ILE A 187 -7.53 -16.51 -17.29
N GLN A 188 -7.66 -15.25 -16.87
CA GLN A 188 -8.54 -14.29 -17.55
C GLN A 188 -8.05 -13.96 -18.97
N VAL A 189 -6.75 -13.73 -19.16
CA VAL A 189 -6.15 -13.53 -20.49
C VAL A 189 -6.42 -14.75 -21.36
N GLN A 190 -6.25 -15.94 -20.80
CA GLN A 190 -6.50 -17.19 -21.51
C GLN A 190 -7.95 -17.35 -21.95
N LEU A 191 -8.91 -17.11 -21.06
CA LEU A 191 -10.34 -17.15 -21.37
C LEU A 191 -10.74 -16.13 -22.44
N THR A 192 -10.06 -14.98 -22.47
CA THR A 192 -10.33 -13.90 -23.43
C THR A 192 -9.77 -14.23 -24.80
N LEU A 193 -8.51 -14.66 -24.88
CA LEU A 193 -7.82 -14.89 -26.16
C LEU A 193 -8.24 -16.21 -26.83
N ASN A 194 -8.66 -17.21 -26.05
CA ASN A 194 -8.92 -18.57 -26.54
C ASN A 194 -10.40 -18.96 -26.44
N ARG A 195 -11.32 -17.99 -26.40
CA ARG A 195 -12.76 -18.29 -26.25
C ARG A 195 -13.28 -19.28 -27.30
N GLU A 196 -12.81 -19.16 -28.55
CA GLU A 196 -13.23 -20.02 -29.65
C GLU A 196 -12.59 -21.41 -29.64
N SER A 197 -11.43 -21.58 -28.97
CA SER A 197 -10.68 -22.85 -28.94
C SER A 197 -10.87 -23.65 -27.66
N ILE A 198 -11.26 -23.01 -26.55
CA ILE A 198 -11.56 -23.68 -25.28
C ILE A 198 -12.95 -24.33 -25.34
N ALA A 199 -13.04 -25.61 -24.96
CA ALA A 199 -14.32 -26.29 -24.84
C ALA A 199 -15.22 -25.61 -23.80
N ASP A 200 -16.52 -25.45 -24.09
CA ASP A 200 -17.45 -24.72 -23.22
C ASP A 200 -17.41 -25.18 -21.76
N ARG A 201 -17.30 -26.48 -21.50
CA ARG A 201 -17.23 -27.01 -20.13
C ARG A 201 -15.97 -26.58 -19.37
N VAL A 202 -14.84 -26.48 -20.06
CA VAL A 202 -13.57 -25.99 -19.51
C VAL A 202 -13.67 -24.49 -19.27
N TYR A 203 -14.25 -23.76 -20.23
CA TYR A 203 -14.49 -22.31 -20.09
C TYR A 203 -15.39 -22.00 -18.90
N ASP A 204 -16.50 -22.73 -18.74
CA ASP A 204 -17.43 -22.56 -17.63
C ASP A 204 -16.74 -22.85 -16.30
N PHE A 205 -16.00 -23.97 -16.21
CA PHE A 205 -15.24 -24.33 -15.02
C PHE A 205 -14.24 -23.25 -14.61
N LEU A 206 -13.45 -22.74 -15.57
CA LEU A 206 -12.49 -21.67 -15.32
C LEU A 206 -13.16 -20.35 -14.98
N THR A 207 -14.32 -20.04 -15.57
CA THR A 207 -15.11 -18.86 -15.23
C THR A 207 -15.62 -18.93 -13.79
N TYR A 208 -16.09 -20.11 -13.35
CA TYR A 208 -16.43 -20.35 -11.95
C TYR A 208 -15.22 -20.20 -11.03
N TYR A 209 -14.06 -20.73 -11.41
CA TYR A 209 -12.84 -20.59 -10.62
C TYR A 209 -12.38 -19.14 -10.52
N VAL A 210 -12.39 -18.39 -11.63
CA VAL A 210 -12.14 -16.95 -11.66
C VAL A 210 -13.07 -16.18 -10.72
N SER A 211 -14.35 -16.53 -10.65
CA SER A 211 -15.28 -15.86 -9.73
C SER A 211 -14.92 -16.11 -8.25
N ILE A 212 -14.42 -17.30 -7.90
CA ILE A 212 -13.93 -17.59 -6.54
C ILE A 212 -12.70 -16.72 -6.24
N LEU A 213 -11.72 -16.72 -7.16
CA LEU A 213 -10.49 -15.95 -6.96
C LEU A 213 -10.78 -14.45 -6.83
N LYS A 214 -11.69 -13.91 -7.63
CA LYS A 214 -12.08 -12.49 -7.54
C LYS A 214 -12.74 -12.13 -6.22
N GLU A 215 -13.56 -13.01 -5.65
CA GLU A 215 -14.19 -12.77 -4.34
C GLU A 215 -13.16 -12.67 -3.21
N GLU A 216 -12.05 -13.38 -3.33
CA GLU A 216 -10.98 -13.41 -2.31
C GLU A 216 -9.89 -12.35 -2.56
N LEU A 217 -9.58 -12.03 -3.83
CA LEU A 217 -8.49 -11.12 -4.21
C LEU A 217 -8.90 -9.66 -4.42
N VAL A 218 -10.11 -9.43 -4.92
CA VAL A 218 -10.54 -8.09 -5.35
C VAL A 218 -11.52 -7.56 -4.32
N GLU A 219 -11.18 -6.44 -3.66
CA GLU A 219 -12.21 -5.62 -3.01
C GLU A 219 -13.15 -5.10 -4.11
N ASP A 220 -14.23 -5.86 -4.33
CA ASP A 220 -15.23 -5.55 -5.33
C ASP A 220 -15.89 -4.21 -4.98
N SER A 221 -15.39 -3.13 -5.58
CA SER A 221 -15.79 -1.76 -5.24
C SER A 221 -17.30 -1.53 -5.34
N GLU A 222 -17.97 -2.23 -6.26
CA GLU A 222 -19.43 -2.22 -6.35
C GLU A 222 -20.07 -2.94 -5.16
N ALA A 223 -19.60 -4.14 -4.80
CA ALA A 223 -20.10 -4.88 -3.65
C ALA A 223 -19.82 -4.15 -2.33
N VAL A 224 -18.66 -3.52 -2.17
CA VAL A 224 -18.32 -2.67 -1.02
C VAL A 224 -19.28 -1.50 -0.93
N ARG A 225 -19.52 -0.79 -2.05
CA ARG A 225 -20.48 0.32 -2.11
C ARG A 225 -21.89 -0.14 -1.74
N LEU A 226 -22.37 -1.24 -2.34
CA LEU A 226 -23.68 -1.81 -2.02
C LEU A 226 -23.76 -2.23 -0.54
N ALA A 227 -22.68 -2.78 0.03
CA ALA A 227 -22.66 -3.22 1.42
C ALA A 227 -22.72 -2.03 2.39
N LEU A 228 -21.98 -0.96 2.09
CA LEU A 228 -22.06 0.30 2.83
C LEU A 228 -23.46 0.93 2.73
N ASP A 229 -24.06 0.98 1.53
CA ASP A 229 -25.42 1.49 1.32
C ASP A 229 -26.46 0.71 2.14
N VAL A 230 -26.36 -0.63 2.12
CA VAL A 230 -27.25 -1.51 2.90
C VAL A 230 -27.04 -1.29 4.39
N TYR A 231 -25.79 -1.28 4.87
CA TYR A 231 -25.51 -1.13 6.30
C TYR A 231 -25.96 0.23 6.81
N LYS A 232 -25.71 1.31 6.07
CA LYS A 232 -26.18 2.68 6.39
C LYS A 232 -27.69 2.73 6.63
N THR A 233 -28.47 2.08 5.76
CA THR A 233 -29.94 2.13 5.82
C THR A 233 -30.56 1.04 6.71
N ASN A 234 -29.83 -0.03 7.02
CA ASN A 234 -30.36 -1.21 7.70
C ASN A 234 -29.45 -1.71 8.85
N GLN A 235 -28.63 -0.83 9.44
CA GLN A 235 -27.63 -1.20 10.46
C GLN A 235 -28.23 -2.05 11.57
N HIS A 236 -29.36 -1.62 12.14
CA HIS A 236 -30.01 -2.34 13.24
C HIS A 236 -30.41 -3.77 12.83
N ALA A 237 -30.97 -3.97 11.63
CA ALA A 237 -31.37 -5.28 11.14
C ALA A 237 -30.16 -6.19 10.89
N ILE A 238 -29.10 -5.66 10.28
CA ILE A 238 -27.85 -6.41 10.03
C ILE A 238 -27.18 -6.78 11.35
N ASP A 239 -27.00 -5.83 12.26
CA ASP A 239 -26.38 -6.05 13.56
C ASP A 239 -27.20 -7.06 14.39
N LEU A 240 -28.53 -6.97 14.38
CA LEU A 240 -29.40 -7.93 15.06
C LEU A 240 -29.26 -9.35 14.49
N LEU A 241 -29.35 -9.50 13.16
CA LEU A 241 -29.23 -10.81 12.51
C LEU A 241 -27.84 -11.42 12.74
N TYR A 242 -26.79 -10.62 12.63
CA TYR A 242 -25.42 -11.05 12.87
C TYR A 242 -25.20 -11.43 14.35
N ALA A 243 -25.52 -10.54 15.30
CA ALA A 243 -25.28 -10.77 16.73
C ALA A 243 -26.00 -11.99 17.30
N THR A 244 -27.14 -12.41 16.74
CA THR A 244 -27.84 -13.65 17.16
C THR A 244 -27.04 -14.95 16.95
N HIS A 245 -25.95 -14.91 16.18
CA HIS A 245 -25.05 -16.06 15.94
C HIS A 245 -23.63 -15.86 16.46
N HIS A 246 -23.34 -14.68 17.02
CA HIS A 246 -21.99 -14.22 17.39
C HIS A 246 -21.97 -13.71 18.84
N ASP A 247 -22.11 -14.64 19.80
CA ASP A 247 -22.15 -14.33 21.24
C ASP A 247 -20.85 -13.68 21.76
N GLU A 248 -19.72 -13.85 21.06
CA GLU A 248 -18.46 -13.18 21.36
C GLU A 248 -18.58 -11.65 21.37
N LEU A 249 -19.56 -11.09 20.64
CA LEU A 249 -19.83 -9.66 20.60
C LEU A 249 -20.34 -9.10 21.93
N ARG A 250 -20.83 -9.94 22.85
CA ARG A 250 -21.29 -9.52 24.20
C ARG A 250 -20.19 -8.84 25.03
N LYS A 251 -18.91 -9.08 24.68
CA LYS A 251 -17.75 -8.45 25.34
C LYS A 251 -17.58 -6.98 24.95
N HIS A 252 -18.18 -6.55 23.83
CA HIS A 252 -18.05 -5.19 23.31
C HIS A 252 -19.19 -4.31 23.82
N HIS A 253 -18.83 -3.23 24.52
CA HIS A 253 -19.79 -2.31 25.15
C HIS A 253 -20.86 -1.78 24.16
N ARG A 254 -20.49 -1.55 22.89
CA ARG A 254 -21.42 -1.03 21.85
C ARG A 254 -22.63 -1.93 21.60
N TYR A 255 -22.52 -3.23 21.85
CA TYR A 255 -23.60 -4.19 21.62
C TYR A 255 -24.44 -4.47 22.87
N ASN A 256 -24.13 -3.85 24.01
CA ASN A 256 -24.83 -4.12 25.27
C ASN A 256 -26.34 -3.90 25.16
N GLU A 257 -26.77 -2.80 24.53
CA GLU A 257 -28.19 -2.53 24.34
C GLU A 257 -28.85 -3.53 23.37
N LEU A 258 -28.17 -3.85 22.27
CA LEU A 258 -28.64 -4.85 21.31
C LEU A 258 -28.82 -6.23 21.96
N PHE A 259 -27.87 -6.67 22.79
CA PHE A 259 -27.99 -7.94 23.49
C PHE A 259 -29.08 -7.95 24.56
N ARG A 260 -29.32 -6.82 25.26
CA ARG A 260 -30.50 -6.72 26.15
C ARG A 260 -31.80 -6.88 25.37
N GLN A 261 -31.87 -6.32 24.17
CA GLN A 261 -33.02 -6.51 23.28
C GLN A 261 -33.13 -7.97 22.85
N ILE A 262 -32.06 -8.59 22.35
CA ILE A 262 -32.02 -10.01 21.95
C ILE A 262 -32.49 -10.93 23.09
N ASP A 263 -32.00 -10.69 24.30
CA ASP A 263 -32.32 -11.51 25.47
C ASP A 263 -33.81 -11.38 25.87
N SER A 264 -34.46 -10.26 25.53
CA SER A 264 -35.89 -10.02 25.76
C SER A 264 -36.82 -10.59 24.67
N ILE A 265 -36.28 -11.08 23.54
CA ILE A 265 -37.07 -11.65 22.44
C ILE A 265 -37.52 -13.08 22.77
N GLU A 266 -38.80 -13.35 22.52
CA GLU A 266 -39.43 -14.67 22.64
C GLU A 266 -38.71 -15.75 21.79
N ASP A 267 -38.67 -16.99 22.30
CA ASP A 267 -37.90 -18.08 21.68
C ASP A 267 -38.32 -18.40 20.24
N GLU A 268 -39.61 -18.26 19.90
CA GLU A 268 -40.12 -18.50 18.55
C GLU A 268 -39.60 -17.45 17.55
N THR A 269 -39.61 -16.18 17.95
CA THR A 269 -39.06 -15.08 17.15
C THR A 269 -37.56 -15.22 17.01
N ARG A 270 -36.83 -15.55 18.08
CA ARG A 270 -35.39 -15.82 18.05
C ARG A 270 -35.02 -16.94 17.08
N THR A 271 -35.82 -18.01 17.07
CA THR A 271 -35.66 -19.13 16.13
C THR A 271 -35.87 -18.68 14.68
N THR A 272 -36.83 -17.78 14.44
CA THR A 272 -37.08 -17.22 13.11
C THR A 272 -35.91 -16.35 12.62
N LEU A 273 -35.39 -15.47 13.48
CA LEU A 273 -34.18 -14.67 13.19
C LEU A 273 -32.99 -15.56 12.81
N LYS A 274 -32.81 -16.67 13.53
CA LYS A 274 -31.79 -17.68 13.21
C LYS A 274 -31.92 -18.27 11.82
N ARG A 275 -33.15 -18.61 11.41
CA ARG A 275 -33.39 -19.13 10.05
C ARG A 275 -33.12 -18.09 8.96
N ILE A 276 -33.49 -16.83 9.20
CA ILE A 276 -33.25 -15.73 8.25
C ILE A 276 -31.74 -15.55 8.03
N TYR A 277 -30.98 -15.44 9.12
CA TYR A 277 -29.53 -15.32 9.05
C TYR A 277 -28.89 -16.49 8.29
N VAL A 278 -29.23 -17.74 8.64
CA VAL A 278 -28.65 -18.92 7.96
C VAL A 278 -28.92 -18.91 6.46
N LYS A 279 -30.12 -18.48 6.03
CA LYS A 279 -30.49 -18.41 4.61
C LYS A 279 -29.69 -17.36 3.83
N GLN A 280 -29.29 -16.26 4.49
CA GLN A 280 -28.64 -15.10 3.85
C GLN A 280 -27.24 -14.83 4.45
N LYS A 281 -26.61 -15.87 5.02
CA LYS A 281 -25.42 -15.76 5.87
C LYS A 281 -24.30 -14.99 5.19
N GLN A 282 -23.90 -15.41 3.99
CA GLN A 282 -22.78 -14.80 3.26
C GLN A 282 -23.01 -13.29 3.06
N THR A 283 -24.21 -12.90 2.68
CA THR A 283 -24.57 -11.49 2.47
C THR A 283 -24.57 -10.70 3.77
N ILE A 284 -25.18 -11.23 4.84
CA ILE A 284 -25.25 -10.55 6.14
C ILE A 284 -23.84 -10.41 6.74
N ASP A 285 -23.03 -11.47 6.69
CA ASP A 285 -21.65 -11.46 7.17
C ASP A 285 -20.80 -10.46 6.39
N TYR A 286 -20.95 -10.40 5.06
CA TYR A 286 -20.23 -9.45 4.22
C TYR A 286 -20.65 -8.00 4.52
N VAL A 287 -21.96 -7.73 4.56
CA VAL A 287 -22.51 -6.40 4.85
C VAL A 287 -22.10 -5.93 6.25
N TYR A 288 -22.20 -6.81 7.25
CA TYR A 288 -21.73 -6.52 8.60
C TYR A 288 -20.22 -6.29 8.62
N ARG A 289 -19.41 -7.13 7.99
CA ARG A 289 -17.94 -6.99 7.99
C ARG A 289 -17.49 -5.67 7.35
N ILE A 290 -18.09 -5.26 6.23
CA ILE A 290 -17.76 -3.99 5.57
C ILE A 290 -18.34 -2.81 6.36
N GLY A 291 -19.62 -2.87 6.70
CA GLY A 291 -20.33 -1.79 7.37
C GLY A 291 -19.91 -1.55 8.83
N SER A 292 -19.55 -2.60 9.57
CA SER A 292 -19.02 -2.45 10.93
C SER A 292 -17.61 -1.85 10.97
N ASN A 293 -16.96 -1.73 9.79
CA ASN A 293 -15.64 -1.17 9.55
C ASN A 293 -15.68 0.08 8.65
N VAL A 294 -16.75 0.90 8.72
CA VAL A 294 -16.87 2.16 7.97
C VAL A 294 -15.63 3.06 8.13
N LEU A 295 -15.03 3.11 9.33
CA LEU A 295 -13.81 3.87 9.60
C LEU A 295 -12.64 3.49 8.66
N ARG A 296 -12.43 2.19 8.43
CA ARG A 296 -11.42 1.71 7.47
C ARG A 296 -11.70 2.19 6.06
N GLN A 297 -12.96 2.10 5.64
CA GLN A 297 -13.38 2.46 4.27
C GLN A 297 -13.29 3.98 4.02
N ALA A 298 -13.68 4.78 5.01
CA ALA A 298 -13.47 6.22 4.99
C ALA A 298 -11.97 6.56 4.92
N PHE A 299 -11.15 5.90 5.75
CA PHE A 299 -9.70 6.10 5.75
C PHE A 299 -9.03 5.76 4.42
N LEU A 300 -9.39 4.65 3.77
CA LEU A 300 -8.87 4.30 2.44
C LEU A 300 -9.20 5.37 1.39
N THR A 301 -10.39 5.97 1.50
CA THR A 301 -10.80 7.06 0.60
C THR A 301 -10.00 8.33 0.90
N PHE A 302 -9.80 8.66 2.17
CA PHE A 302 -8.93 9.74 2.62
C PHE A 302 -7.50 9.58 2.11
N ALA A 303 -6.87 8.41 2.31
CA ALA A 303 -5.50 8.15 1.87
C ALA A 303 -5.34 8.31 0.36
N LYS A 304 -6.35 7.88 -0.41
CA LYS A 304 -6.40 8.08 -1.86
C LYS A 304 -6.59 9.55 -2.24
N ASN A 305 -7.44 10.30 -1.53
CA ASN A 305 -7.68 11.72 -1.79
C ASN A 305 -6.42 12.57 -1.53
N GLU A 306 -5.66 12.20 -0.50
CA GLU A 306 -4.39 12.84 -0.13
C GLU A 306 -3.18 12.28 -0.91
N ASP A 307 -3.41 11.36 -1.85
CA ASP A 307 -2.37 10.76 -2.71
C ASP A 307 -1.22 10.11 -1.91
N PHE A 308 -1.56 9.43 -0.82
CA PHE A 308 -0.57 8.75 0.01
C PHE A 308 -0.03 7.50 -0.71
N PRO A 309 1.30 7.29 -0.71
CA PRO A 309 1.88 6.05 -1.21
C PRO A 309 1.47 4.88 -0.29
N GLU A 310 1.32 3.69 -0.86
CA GLU A 310 0.83 2.51 -0.15
C GLU A 310 1.70 2.15 1.06
N GLU A 311 3.01 2.40 0.97
CA GLU A 311 3.96 2.21 2.08
C GLU A 311 3.78 3.19 3.25
N ALA A 312 3.05 4.30 3.06
CA ALA A 312 2.88 5.34 4.08
C ALA A 312 1.59 5.19 4.91
N TYR A 313 0.76 4.16 4.67
CA TYR A 313 -0.44 3.95 5.47
C TYR A 313 -0.78 2.47 5.71
N GLN A 314 -1.53 2.20 6.77
CA GLN A 314 -2.13 0.90 7.06
C GLN A 314 -3.59 1.08 7.43
N ALA A 315 -4.49 0.52 6.62
CA ALA A 315 -5.93 0.60 6.83
C ALA A 315 -6.44 -0.50 7.77
N ASP A 316 -5.98 -0.47 9.03
CA ASP A 316 -6.53 -1.35 10.07
C ASP A 316 -8.01 -1.04 10.36
N SER A 317 -8.77 -2.07 10.74
CA SER A 317 -10.20 -1.97 11.03
C SER A 317 -10.53 -1.08 12.24
N ARG A 318 -9.60 -0.92 13.19
CA ARG A 318 -9.80 -0.18 14.44
C ARG A 318 -8.91 1.05 14.53
N LEU A 319 -7.65 0.90 14.09
CA LEU A 319 -6.61 1.92 14.20
C LEU A 319 -5.97 2.21 12.83
N PRO A 320 -6.75 2.65 11.82
CA PRO A 320 -6.14 3.02 10.56
C PRO A 320 -5.13 4.15 10.78
N SER A 321 -3.95 3.99 10.20
CA SER A 321 -2.77 4.77 10.55
C SER A 321 -1.97 5.16 9.31
N PHE A 322 -1.20 6.24 9.43
CA PHE A 322 -0.32 6.73 8.39
C PHE A 322 0.88 7.45 8.97
N ILE A 323 1.89 7.65 8.11
CA ILE A 323 2.95 8.63 8.28
C ILE A 323 2.79 9.69 7.18
N LEU A 324 3.20 10.93 7.45
CA LEU A 324 3.33 11.87 6.34
C LEU A 324 4.45 11.36 5.42
N PRO A 325 4.26 11.32 4.08
CA PRO A 325 5.24 10.76 3.16
C PRO A 325 6.64 11.39 3.31
N ASP A 326 6.71 12.70 3.56
CA ASP A 326 7.96 13.43 3.77
C ASP A 326 8.55 13.28 5.18
N TRP A 327 7.97 12.48 6.07
CA TRP A 327 8.58 12.12 7.36
C TRP A 327 9.48 10.90 7.25
N VAL A 328 9.49 10.22 6.11
CA VAL A 328 10.41 9.11 5.85
C VAL A 328 11.87 9.56 6.04
N GLU A 329 12.22 10.78 5.64
CA GLU A 329 13.58 11.32 5.79
C GLU A 329 13.95 11.66 7.26
N PHE A 330 12.97 11.83 8.16
CA PHE A 330 13.27 12.08 9.57
C PHE A 330 13.98 10.91 10.24
N LYS A 331 13.84 9.71 9.66
CA LYS A 331 14.50 8.47 10.06
C LYS A 331 16.02 8.64 10.27
N GLU A 332 16.68 9.42 9.43
CA GLU A 332 18.12 9.67 9.54
C GLU A 332 18.47 10.45 10.82
N ILE A 333 17.61 11.39 11.18
CA ILE A 333 17.80 12.31 12.31
C ILE A 333 17.35 11.63 13.62
N ILE A 334 16.07 11.28 13.74
CA ILE A 334 15.49 10.76 14.99
C ILE A 334 15.70 9.26 15.17
N GLY A 335 16.15 8.54 14.13
CA GLY A 335 16.44 7.10 14.16
C GLY A 335 15.28 6.20 13.74
N GLU A 336 15.56 4.90 13.73
CA GLU A 336 14.59 3.84 13.43
C GLU A 336 13.99 3.25 14.71
N PRO A 337 12.77 2.69 14.67
CA PRO A 337 12.23 1.93 15.79
C PRO A 337 13.14 0.76 16.21
N THR A 338 13.26 0.54 17.52
CA THR A 338 14.08 -0.52 18.13
C THR A 338 13.51 -1.93 17.98
N PHE A 339 12.28 -2.04 17.47
CA PHE A 339 11.59 -3.29 17.12
C PHE A 339 10.46 -2.97 16.12
N SER A 340 9.84 -4.00 15.53
CA SER A 340 8.72 -3.83 14.59
C SER A 340 7.60 -2.97 15.21
N TYR A 341 7.35 -1.80 14.61
CA TYR A 341 6.44 -0.79 15.12
C TYR A 341 5.76 -0.08 13.94
N TRP A 342 4.45 -0.32 13.80
CA TRP A 342 3.61 0.21 12.71
C TRP A 342 4.29 0.07 11.34
N LEU A 343 4.45 1.18 10.63
CA LEU A 343 5.03 1.27 9.29
C LEU A 343 6.57 1.30 9.28
N GLY A 344 7.24 0.99 10.40
CA GLY A 344 8.70 1.02 10.51
C GLY A 344 9.29 2.41 10.80
N HIS A 345 8.46 3.36 11.26
CA HIS A 345 8.87 4.74 11.53
C HIS A 345 8.70 5.13 13.00
N GLY A 346 9.55 6.05 13.48
CA GLY A 346 9.51 6.58 14.84
C GLY A 346 8.35 7.54 15.13
N LEU A 347 7.57 7.91 14.11
CA LEU A 347 6.37 8.74 14.20
C LEU A 347 5.23 8.02 13.51
N VAL A 348 4.02 8.15 14.06
CA VAL A 348 2.80 7.59 13.47
C VAL A 348 1.60 8.46 13.83
N VAL A 349 0.65 8.56 12.90
CA VAL A 349 -0.66 9.17 13.09
C VAL A 349 -1.72 8.10 12.92
N TRP A 350 -2.73 8.05 13.78
CA TRP A 350 -3.86 7.12 13.58
C TRP A 350 -5.19 7.73 14.01
N TYR A 351 -6.25 7.17 13.44
CA TYR A 351 -7.61 7.43 13.83
C TYR A 351 -8.16 6.29 14.70
N GLU A 352 -9.03 6.62 15.65
CA GLU A 352 -9.79 5.63 16.41
C GLU A 352 -11.21 6.11 16.69
N ARG A 353 -12.15 5.17 16.77
CA ARG A 353 -13.48 5.41 17.35
C ARG A 353 -13.40 5.18 18.85
N THR A 354 -13.59 6.22 19.65
CA THR A 354 -13.51 6.13 21.10
C THR A 354 -14.78 5.53 21.71
N TRP A 355 -14.69 5.08 22.97
CA TRP A 355 -15.81 4.42 23.67
C TRP A 355 -17.07 5.28 23.81
N ASP A 356 -16.90 6.60 23.76
CA ASP A 356 -17.95 7.62 23.78
C ASP A 356 -18.37 8.04 22.37
N GLU A 357 -18.13 7.19 21.36
CA GLU A 357 -18.63 7.33 19.99
C GLU A 357 -18.10 8.54 19.21
N ARG A 358 -16.91 9.03 19.56
CA ARG A 358 -16.22 10.13 18.87
C ARG A 358 -15.06 9.63 18.03
N LEU A 359 -14.80 10.31 16.90
CA LEU A 359 -13.60 10.06 16.11
C LEU A 359 -12.44 10.82 16.74
N LYS A 360 -11.29 10.17 16.88
CA LYS A 360 -10.08 10.76 17.46
C LYS A 360 -8.88 10.58 16.54
N LEU A 361 -8.11 11.65 16.34
CA LEU A 361 -6.78 11.62 15.71
C LEU A 361 -5.71 11.65 16.82
N THR A 362 -4.70 10.80 16.71
CA THR A 362 -3.54 10.78 17.62
C THR A 362 -2.24 10.84 16.83
N ILE A 363 -1.28 11.62 17.31
CA ILE A 363 0.13 11.59 16.84
C ILE A 363 1.00 11.06 17.99
N GLU A 364 1.87 10.09 17.71
CA GLU A 364 2.75 9.46 18.70
C GLU A 364 4.19 9.35 18.22
N VAL A 365 5.11 9.54 19.16
CA VAL A 365 6.52 9.17 19.05
C VAL A 365 6.68 7.74 19.56
N GLY A 366 7.17 6.88 18.67
CA GLY A 366 7.40 5.47 18.86
C GLY A 366 8.69 5.11 19.60
N PRO A 367 9.04 3.82 19.58
CA PRO A 367 10.13 3.25 20.36
C PRO A 367 11.49 3.45 19.67
N LEU A 368 11.96 4.69 19.65
CA LEU A 368 13.28 5.08 19.14
C LEU A 368 14.41 4.73 20.12
N PRO A 369 15.68 4.65 19.66
CA PRO A 369 16.84 4.50 20.54
C PRO A 369 16.86 5.62 21.58
N PHE A 370 17.14 5.27 22.84
CA PHE A 370 16.91 6.17 23.97
C PHE A 370 17.53 7.57 23.80
N GLU A 371 18.79 7.66 23.39
CA GLU A 371 19.49 8.94 23.18
C GLU A 371 18.83 9.81 22.10
N LYS A 372 18.55 9.22 20.93
CA LYS A 372 17.87 9.93 19.84
C LYS A 372 16.45 10.34 20.24
N ARG A 373 15.74 9.46 20.95
CA ARG A 373 14.39 9.71 21.46
C ARG A 373 14.37 10.85 22.47
N LEU A 374 15.29 10.86 23.43
CA LEU A 374 15.37 11.88 24.47
C LEU A 374 15.70 13.25 23.86
N SER A 375 16.66 13.29 22.92
CA SER A 375 16.98 14.48 22.13
C SER A 375 15.75 15.01 21.40
N PHE A 376 15.01 14.13 20.72
CA PHE A 376 13.79 14.51 20.01
C PHE A 376 12.68 15.01 20.94
N ILE A 377 12.46 14.35 22.09
CA ILE A 377 11.50 14.81 23.09
C ILE A 377 11.84 16.22 23.60
N HIS A 378 13.13 16.51 23.86
CA HIS A 378 13.54 17.86 24.26
C HIS A 378 13.37 18.90 23.16
N ALA A 379 13.66 18.54 21.90
CA ALA A 379 13.41 19.40 20.76
C ALA A 379 11.91 19.71 20.60
N LEU A 380 11.02 18.73 20.81
CA LEU A 380 9.57 18.92 20.79
C LEU A 380 9.12 19.87 21.92
N GLU A 381 9.65 19.72 23.15
CA GLU A 381 9.36 20.64 24.26
C GLU A 381 9.81 22.08 23.95
N ALA A 382 10.94 22.26 23.26
CA ALA A 382 11.43 23.57 22.82
C ALA A 382 10.51 24.23 21.79
N GLN A 383 9.73 23.44 21.04
CA GLN A 383 8.66 23.92 20.15
C GLN A 383 7.29 24.01 20.86
N GLU A 384 7.30 24.04 22.19
CA GLU A 384 6.13 24.16 23.07
C GLU A 384 5.14 22.98 22.97
N ILE A 385 5.57 21.81 22.51
CA ILE A 385 4.77 20.60 22.60
C ILE A 385 4.82 20.11 24.05
N ARG A 386 3.65 19.96 24.66
CA ARG A 386 3.55 19.49 26.05
C ARG A 386 3.86 18.00 26.13
N ILE A 387 4.97 17.65 26.79
CA ILE A 387 5.37 16.26 26.99
C ILE A 387 5.21 15.86 28.46
N ASN A 388 4.70 14.65 28.69
CA ASN A 388 4.64 14.07 30.03
C ASN A 388 6.08 13.82 30.54
N PRO A 389 6.47 14.26 31.76
CA PRO A 389 7.81 14.02 32.29
C PRO A 389 8.26 12.56 32.26
N LYS A 390 7.33 11.61 32.38
CA LYS A 390 7.64 10.17 32.29
C LYS A 390 8.24 9.78 30.94
N ALA A 391 7.89 10.47 29.86
CA ALA A 391 8.42 10.20 28.53
C ALA A 391 9.95 10.31 28.43
N LYS A 392 10.60 11.00 29.37
CA LYS A 392 12.06 11.22 29.43
C LYS A 392 12.81 10.15 30.20
N ILE A 393 12.10 9.20 30.82
CA ILE A 393 12.70 8.11 31.61
C ILE A 393 13.16 7.00 30.66
N GLU A 394 14.36 6.48 30.89
CA GLU A 394 14.90 5.32 30.18
C GLU A 394 13.94 4.12 30.30
N GLY A 395 13.60 3.52 29.14
CA GLY A 395 12.57 2.48 29.03
C GLY A 395 11.17 2.97 28.64
N SER A 396 10.92 4.28 28.60
CA SER A 396 9.69 4.83 28.03
C SER A 396 9.68 4.70 26.52
N LYS A 397 8.73 3.93 26.00
CA LYS A 397 8.66 3.57 24.58
C LYS A 397 7.78 4.50 23.74
N PHE A 398 6.68 5.00 24.31
CA PHE A 398 5.64 5.69 23.54
C PHE A 398 5.30 7.04 24.16
N THR A 399 5.18 8.07 23.33
CA THR A 399 4.75 9.41 23.77
C THR A 399 3.74 9.99 22.80
N ARG A 400 2.49 10.14 23.25
CA ARG A 400 1.47 10.89 22.48
C ARG A 400 1.73 12.38 22.60
N ILE A 401 1.75 13.06 21.46
CA ILE A 401 2.08 14.50 21.38
C ILE A 401 0.89 15.35 20.93
N HIS A 402 -0.12 14.73 20.32
CA HIS A 402 -1.37 15.39 19.95
C HIS A 402 -2.55 14.42 20.02
N THR A 403 -3.71 14.95 20.41
CA THR A 403 -4.96 14.21 20.47
C THR A 403 -6.11 15.18 20.30
N GLN A 404 -6.92 14.99 19.27
CA GLN A 404 -8.13 15.77 19.03
C GLN A 404 -9.29 14.84 18.72
N LYS A 405 -10.50 15.24 19.12
CA LYS A 405 -11.73 14.47 18.91
C LYS A 405 -12.80 15.31 18.22
N VAL A 406 -13.64 14.64 17.44
CA VAL A 406 -14.86 15.21 16.83
C VAL A 406 -16.02 14.23 16.95
N ASP A 407 -17.23 14.74 17.07
CA ASP A 407 -18.45 13.93 17.03
C ASP A 407 -18.77 13.53 15.59
N ILE A 408 -19.21 12.30 15.38
CA ILE A 408 -19.68 11.80 14.08
C ILE A 408 -21.20 11.64 14.15
N THR A 409 -21.91 12.23 13.19
CA THR A 409 -23.38 12.19 13.13
C THR A 409 -23.92 10.78 12.92
N ASP A 410 -23.38 10.04 11.96
CA ASP A 410 -23.75 8.65 11.69
C ASP A 410 -22.50 7.81 11.36
N TRP A 411 -22.15 6.90 12.26
CA TRP A 411 -21.02 5.99 12.06
C TRP A 411 -21.25 4.91 11.02
N ALA A 412 -22.50 4.68 10.58
CA ALA A 412 -22.81 3.80 9.46
C ALA A 412 -22.70 4.53 8.11
N ASN A 413 -22.57 5.86 8.13
CA ASN A 413 -22.39 6.70 6.95
C ASN A 413 -20.90 6.94 6.69
N LYS A 414 -20.38 6.43 5.57
CA LYS A 414 -18.96 6.56 5.22
C LYS A 414 -18.55 8.01 5.03
N GLU A 415 -19.42 8.82 4.44
CA GLU A 415 -19.18 10.22 4.13
C GLU A 415 -19.05 11.04 5.41
N ASP A 416 -19.90 10.82 6.41
CA ASP A 416 -19.80 11.50 7.71
C ASP A 416 -18.49 11.17 8.42
N VAL A 417 -18.03 9.92 8.33
CA VAL A 417 -16.74 9.50 8.93
C VAL A 417 -15.57 10.06 8.14
N LEU A 418 -15.66 10.11 6.81
CA LEU A 418 -14.65 10.73 5.93
C LEU A 418 -14.51 12.21 6.22
N ASP A 419 -15.62 12.95 6.31
CA ASP A 419 -15.65 14.37 6.67
C ASP A 419 -14.98 14.60 8.04
N GLY A 420 -15.23 13.70 9.01
CA GLY A 420 -14.57 13.75 10.32
C GLY A 420 -13.06 13.50 10.26
N ILE A 421 -12.61 12.55 9.43
CA ILE A 421 -11.19 12.27 9.17
C ILE A 421 -10.51 13.49 8.55
N GLU A 422 -11.09 14.02 7.45
CA GLU A 422 -10.58 15.17 6.72
C GLU A 422 -10.56 16.42 7.61
N TYR A 423 -11.62 16.64 8.39
CA TYR A 423 -11.68 17.73 9.36
C TYR A 423 -10.53 17.65 10.36
N LEU A 424 -10.35 16.52 11.05
CA LEU A 424 -9.28 16.33 12.02
C LEU A 424 -7.90 16.54 11.38
N TYR A 425 -7.68 16.01 10.17
CA TYR A 425 -6.43 16.18 9.43
C TYR A 425 -6.11 17.63 9.03
N GLN A 426 -7.14 18.43 8.77
CA GLN A 426 -7.02 19.81 8.28
C GLN A 426 -7.14 20.87 9.37
N THR A 427 -7.34 20.49 10.64
CA THR A 427 -7.45 21.49 11.70
C THR A 427 -6.14 22.25 11.90
N ASN A 428 -6.26 23.53 12.28
CA ASN A 428 -5.12 24.37 12.63
C ASN A 428 -4.28 23.76 13.76
N GLU A 429 -4.90 23.03 14.69
CA GLU A 429 -4.19 22.40 15.81
C GLU A 429 -3.30 21.25 15.33
N THR A 430 -3.83 20.39 14.45
CA THR A 430 -3.08 19.28 13.86
C THR A 430 -1.98 19.80 12.94
N MET A 431 -2.28 20.75 12.05
CA MET A 431 -1.29 21.37 11.16
C MET A 431 -0.16 22.06 11.92
N ASN A 432 -0.49 22.86 12.94
CA ASN A 432 0.51 23.49 13.81
C ASN A 432 1.37 22.43 14.55
N THR A 433 0.78 21.30 14.92
CA THR A 433 1.56 20.21 15.53
C THR A 433 2.54 19.59 14.52
N PHE A 434 2.12 19.33 13.28
CA PHE A 434 3.03 18.86 12.23
C PHE A 434 4.20 19.81 12.00
N LYS A 435 3.94 21.12 11.91
CA LYS A 435 4.98 22.15 11.81
C LYS A 435 5.95 22.11 12.99
N LYS A 436 5.44 22.05 14.22
CA LYS A 436 6.28 21.97 15.43
C LYS A 436 7.15 20.72 15.47
N ILE A 437 6.65 19.60 14.94
CA ILE A 437 7.44 18.38 14.78
C ILE A 437 8.58 18.61 13.77
N ALA A 438 8.29 19.19 12.60
CA ALA A 438 9.32 19.50 11.60
C ALA A 438 10.39 20.45 12.15
N LEU A 439 9.99 21.52 12.85
CA LEU A 439 10.91 22.44 13.53
C LEU A 439 11.78 21.75 14.58
N ALA A 440 11.23 20.81 15.34
CA ALA A 440 11.99 20.03 16.32
C ALA A 440 13.05 19.16 15.63
N VAL A 441 12.72 18.54 14.49
CA VAL A 441 13.68 17.73 13.72
C VAL A 441 14.79 18.60 13.12
N GLU A 442 14.46 19.75 12.53
CA GLU A 442 15.46 20.70 12.01
C GLU A 442 16.36 21.27 13.11
N ALA A 443 15.83 21.49 14.31
CA ALA A 443 16.61 21.96 15.45
C ALA A 443 17.67 20.93 15.87
N ILE A 444 17.35 19.63 15.84
CA ILE A 444 18.32 18.55 16.11
C ILE A 444 19.42 18.55 15.06
N GLN A 445 19.04 18.62 13.78
CA GLN A 445 19.99 18.68 12.66
C GLN A 445 20.90 19.91 12.73
N SER A 446 20.38 21.05 13.20
CA SER A 446 21.13 22.30 13.37
C SER A 446 22.01 22.29 14.63
N GLN A 447 21.59 21.63 15.71
CA GLN A 447 22.39 21.46 16.94
C GLN A 447 23.63 20.58 16.72
N GLU A 448 23.60 19.68 15.73
CA GLU A 448 24.79 18.98 15.24
C GLU A 448 25.78 19.92 14.49
N ILE A 449 25.37 21.14 14.09
CA ILE A 449 26.16 22.08 13.27
C ILE A 449 26.48 23.43 13.98
N LYS A 450 25.82 23.75 15.10
CA LYS A 450 26.10 24.77 16.15
C LYS A 450 24.88 25.63 16.48
N ALA A 451 24.76 25.87 17.79
CA ALA A 451 23.72 26.64 18.47
C ALA A 451 23.66 28.13 18.08
N ASN A 452 22.47 28.61 17.68
CA ASN A 452 21.65 29.54 18.46
C ASN A 452 20.45 30.08 17.68
N ASP A 453 19.49 30.55 18.50
CA ASP A 453 18.38 31.48 18.26
C ASP A 453 17.01 30.93 17.83
N VAL A 454 16.08 31.05 18.79
CA VAL A 454 14.63 30.82 18.66
C VAL A 454 13.96 32.19 18.61
N LYS A 455 13.08 32.42 17.64
CA LYS A 455 12.13 33.54 17.63
C LYS A 455 10.69 33.03 17.51
N GLU A 456 9.80 33.73 18.20
CA GLU A 456 8.37 33.44 18.36
C GLU A 456 7.61 33.34 17.03
N VAL A 457 6.69 32.38 16.97
CA VAL A 457 5.83 32.10 15.81
C VAL A 457 4.44 32.71 16.04
N SER A 458 4.02 33.59 15.13
CA SER A 458 2.65 34.09 15.05
C SER A 458 1.76 33.17 14.21
N GLN A 459 0.51 33.01 14.65
CA GLN A 459 -0.54 32.27 13.94
C GLN A 459 -1.11 33.08 12.77
N ARG A 460 -1.26 32.47 11.58
CA ARG A 460 -2.51 32.48 10.75
C ARG A 460 -2.43 31.71 9.40
N ASN A 461 -3.55 31.01 9.15
CA ASN A 461 -4.30 30.70 7.92
C ASN A 461 -3.84 29.75 6.77
N ASN A 462 -4.89 29.17 6.16
CA ASN A 462 -5.02 27.84 5.54
C ASN A 462 -4.72 27.76 4.04
N SER A 463 -3.96 28.69 3.47
CA SER A 463 -3.57 28.57 2.06
C SER A 463 -2.45 27.53 1.97
N VAL A 464 -2.66 26.38 1.33
CA VAL A 464 -1.58 25.40 1.03
C VAL A 464 -0.73 25.89 -0.16
N SER A 465 -1.12 26.98 -0.82
CA SER A 465 -0.37 27.56 -1.93
C SER A 465 0.86 28.33 -1.47
N ILE A 466 1.91 28.24 -2.27
CA ILE A 466 3.09 29.11 -2.19
C ILE A 466 2.66 30.53 -2.62
N PRO A 467 3.03 31.60 -1.90
CA PRO A 467 2.76 32.98 -2.34
C PRO A 467 3.34 33.24 -3.73
N GLU A 468 2.48 33.57 -4.69
CA GLU A 468 2.87 33.82 -6.09
C GLU A 468 3.97 34.90 -6.18
N GLN A 469 3.82 35.97 -5.39
CA GLN A 469 4.80 37.07 -5.32
C GLN A 469 6.21 36.62 -4.92
N ALA A 470 6.33 35.61 -4.03
CA ALA A 470 7.66 35.11 -3.63
C ALA A 470 8.34 34.41 -4.80
N PHE A 471 7.59 33.61 -5.57
CA PHE A 471 8.11 32.93 -6.74
C PHE A 471 8.41 33.89 -7.90
N GLU A 472 7.59 34.93 -8.10
CA GLU A 472 7.87 35.99 -9.08
C GLU A 472 9.18 36.73 -8.77
N GLN A 473 9.46 37.01 -7.49
CA GLN A 473 10.72 37.62 -7.08
C GLN A 473 11.91 36.66 -7.28
N PHE A 474 11.74 35.37 -6.98
CA PHE A 474 12.75 34.35 -7.28
C PHE A 474 13.07 34.30 -8.79
N VAL A 475 12.04 34.28 -9.63
CA VAL A 475 12.16 34.32 -11.10
C VAL A 475 12.93 35.57 -11.56
N ALA A 476 12.65 36.73 -10.97
CA ALA A 476 13.32 37.98 -11.30
C ALA A 476 14.81 37.98 -10.90
N ILE A 477 15.15 37.43 -9.73
CA ILE A 477 16.54 37.28 -9.24
C ILE A 477 17.35 36.40 -10.20
N HIS A 478 16.80 35.25 -10.60
CA HIS A 478 17.45 34.30 -11.51
C HIS A 478 17.26 34.61 -13.00
N LYS A 479 16.56 35.70 -13.33
CA LYS A 479 16.32 36.18 -14.69
C LYS A 479 15.71 35.12 -15.61
N LEU A 480 14.76 34.33 -15.09
CA LEU A 480 14.12 33.27 -15.86
C LEU A 480 13.15 33.84 -16.90
N HIS A 481 13.22 33.35 -18.13
CA HIS A 481 12.28 33.73 -19.20
C HIS A 481 10.89 33.14 -18.94
N SER A 482 9.84 33.82 -19.44
CA SER A 482 8.43 33.44 -19.22
C SER A 482 8.05 32.04 -19.71
N GLU A 483 8.83 31.45 -20.61
CA GLU A 483 8.65 30.06 -21.10
C GLU A 483 9.34 29.00 -20.22
N ASN A 484 10.16 29.44 -19.26
CA ASN A 484 10.99 28.58 -18.41
C ASN A 484 10.47 28.48 -16.97
N TYR A 485 9.30 29.01 -16.66
CA TYR A 485 8.66 28.80 -15.38
C TYR A 485 7.14 28.69 -15.52
N ARG A 486 6.53 28.01 -14.58
CA ARG A 486 5.08 27.88 -14.46
C ARG A 486 4.70 27.85 -13.00
N PHE A 487 3.72 28.66 -12.65
CA PHE A 487 3.10 28.62 -11.34
C PHE A 487 1.74 27.90 -11.42
N THR A 488 1.46 27.07 -10.43
CA THR A 488 0.17 26.41 -10.22
C THR A 488 -0.19 26.54 -8.75
N HIS A 489 -1.44 26.22 -8.38
CA HIS A 489 -1.88 26.28 -6.99
C HIS A 489 -1.14 25.30 -6.07
N ARG A 490 -0.50 24.26 -6.62
CA ARG A 490 0.27 23.24 -5.87
C ARG A 490 1.78 23.46 -5.96
N ASN A 491 2.28 23.73 -7.17
CA ASN A 491 3.71 23.74 -7.46
C ASN A 491 4.14 25.03 -8.16
N SER A 492 5.34 25.49 -7.82
CA SER A 492 6.05 26.54 -8.58
C SER A 492 7.23 25.92 -9.29
N SER A 493 7.14 25.73 -10.61
CA SER A 493 8.11 24.98 -11.41
C SER A 493 8.95 25.89 -12.28
N PHE A 494 10.22 25.53 -12.50
CA PHE A 494 11.10 26.26 -13.39
C PHE A 494 12.21 25.39 -14.01
N VAL A 495 12.84 25.93 -15.06
CA VAL A 495 13.92 25.33 -15.82
C VAL A 495 15.03 26.38 -15.98
N THR A 496 16.28 25.99 -15.75
CA THR A 496 17.44 26.89 -15.92
C THR A 496 17.94 26.88 -17.36
N GLN A 497 18.77 27.86 -17.72
CA GLN A 497 19.39 27.90 -19.04
C GLN A 497 20.26 26.66 -19.30
N THR A 498 21.00 26.19 -18.29
CA THR A 498 21.78 24.94 -18.32
C THR A 498 20.92 23.76 -18.73
N ILE A 499 19.72 23.63 -18.16
CA ILE A 499 18.81 22.52 -18.50
C ILE A 499 18.31 22.63 -19.95
N ARG A 500 18.03 23.85 -20.44
CA ARG A 500 17.66 24.06 -21.85
C ARG A 500 18.78 23.70 -22.82
N GLU A 501 20.03 23.80 -22.38
CA GLU A 501 21.17 23.36 -23.19
C GLU A 501 21.29 21.84 -23.21
N LEU A 502 21.03 21.17 -22.09
CA LEU A 502 20.98 19.70 -22.00
C LEU A 502 19.93 19.07 -22.92
N GLU A 503 18.79 19.73 -23.12
CA GLU A 503 17.75 19.26 -24.06
C GLU A 503 18.24 19.13 -25.50
N LYS A 504 19.29 19.87 -25.89
CA LYS A 504 19.92 19.71 -27.22
C LYS A 504 20.66 18.38 -27.36
N THR A 505 21.15 17.85 -26.23
CA THR A 505 21.90 16.59 -26.15
C THR A 505 20.97 15.41 -25.92
N TYR A 506 20.06 15.52 -24.96
CA TYR A 506 19.19 14.42 -24.52
C TYR A 506 17.76 14.47 -25.12
N GLY A 507 17.46 15.47 -25.94
CA GLY A 507 16.15 15.64 -26.57
C GLY A 507 15.07 16.15 -25.62
N LEU A 508 13.82 15.93 -26.00
CA LEU A 508 12.63 16.37 -25.28
C LEU A 508 11.93 15.19 -24.58
N PRO A 509 11.07 15.45 -23.58
CA PRO A 509 10.26 14.42 -22.93
C PRO A 509 9.41 13.59 -23.92
N VAL A 510 9.16 12.32 -23.60
CA VAL A 510 8.43 11.37 -24.46
C VAL A 510 6.91 11.57 -24.45
N GLU A 511 6.41 12.37 -23.53
CA GLU A 511 5.00 12.72 -23.39
C GLU A 511 4.85 14.20 -23.03
N ASN A 512 3.61 14.68 -23.02
CA ASN A 512 3.32 16.06 -22.64
C ASN A 512 3.64 16.27 -21.15
N TRP A 513 4.80 16.86 -20.89
CA TRP A 513 5.40 17.00 -19.58
C TRP A 513 5.64 18.48 -19.23
N TRP A 514 5.80 18.79 -17.94
CA TRP A 514 5.79 20.17 -17.48
C TRP A 514 6.94 20.97 -18.11
N LEU A 515 6.65 22.19 -18.57
CA LEU A 515 7.62 23.07 -19.25
C LEU A 515 8.34 22.45 -20.46
N ASN A 516 7.84 21.29 -20.95
CA ASN A 516 8.44 20.50 -22.01
C ASN A 516 9.94 20.24 -21.81
N SER A 517 10.35 19.96 -20.57
CA SER A 517 11.77 19.84 -20.18
C SER A 517 12.12 18.48 -19.60
N VAL A 518 13.31 17.98 -19.89
CA VAL A 518 13.81 16.68 -19.40
C VAL A 518 14.22 16.71 -17.93
N PHE A 519 14.69 17.88 -17.44
CA PHE A 519 14.90 18.14 -16.02
C PHE A 519 14.04 19.31 -15.58
N ILE A 520 13.39 19.22 -14.42
CA ILE A 520 12.55 20.31 -13.93
C ILE A 520 12.78 20.49 -12.45
N PHE A 521 12.90 21.76 -12.05
CA PHE A 521 12.76 22.13 -10.66
C PHE A 521 11.32 22.43 -10.33
N TRP A 522 10.89 22.07 -9.13
CA TRP A 522 9.71 22.67 -8.53
C TRP A 522 9.82 22.83 -7.03
N PHE A 523 9.17 23.89 -6.58
CA PHE A 523 8.87 24.11 -5.19
C PHE A 523 7.49 23.55 -4.85
N GLU A 524 7.39 22.92 -3.68
CA GLU A 524 6.17 22.40 -3.10
C GLU A 524 6.09 22.80 -1.62
N ARG A 525 4.89 23.18 -1.15
CA ARG A 525 4.63 23.35 0.28
C ARG A 525 4.12 22.04 0.87
N LEU A 526 4.88 21.49 1.80
CA LEU A 526 4.53 20.28 2.54
C LEU A 526 3.49 20.55 3.63
N LYS A 527 2.82 19.48 4.08
CA LYS A 527 1.78 19.55 5.13
C LYS A 527 2.30 20.03 6.48
N ASP A 528 3.59 19.84 6.75
CA ASP A 528 4.29 20.29 7.95
C ASP A 528 4.94 21.68 7.80
N ASP A 529 4.46 22.49 6.84
CA ASP A 529 4.90 23.85 6.54
C ASP A 529 6.35 23.99 6.05
N ARG A 530 6.96 22.89 5.62
CA ARG A 530 8.24 22.94 4.91
C ARG A 530 8.04 23.31 3.44
N LEU A 531 8.89 24.20 2.94
CA LEU A 531 9.10 24.40 1.51
C LEU A 531 10.11 23.34 1.04
N LYS A 532 9.73 22.55 0.04
CA LYS A 532 10.58 21.53 -0.58
C LYS A 532 10.97 21.98 -1.98
N LEU A 533 12.27 21.89 -2.30
CA LEU A 533 12.77 22.00 -3.67
C LEU A 533 13.09 20.59 -4.17
N VAL A 534 12.55 20.23 -5.33
CA VAL A 534 12.86 18.98 -6.02
C VAL A 534 13.43 19.30 -7.40
N LEU A 535 14.48 18.56 -7.78
CA LEU A 535 14.94 18.42 -9.15
C LEU A 535 14.64 17.00 -9.61
N GLU A 536 13.90 16.85 -10.70
CA GLU A 536 13.56 15.54 -11.25
C GLU A 536 13.88 15.44 -12.73
N LEU A 537 14.35 14.26 -13.10
CA LEU A 537 14.58 13.80 -14.46
C LEU A 537 13.39 12.97 -14.94
N GLY A 538 12.78 13.35 -16.06
CA GLY A 538 11.84 12.50 -16.76
C GLY A 538 10.77 13.26 -17.53
N PRO A 539 9.78 12.55 -18.11
CA PRO A 539 9.88 11.20 -18.64
C PRO A 539 10.62 11.25 -19.98
N ILE A 540 11.73 10.53 -20.05
CA ILE A 540 12.50 10.30 -21.29
C ILE A 540 12.57 8.79 -21.56
N GLN A 541 13.13 8.40 -22.71
CA GLN A 541 13.29 6.98 -23.04
C GLN A 541 14.07 6.25 -21.92
N PRO A 542 13.64 5.06 -21.46
CA PRO A 542 14.25 4.37 -20.33
C PRO A 542 15.77 4.21 -20.45
N ASP A 543 16.26 3.79 -21.62
CA ASP A 543 17.70 3.61 -21.88
C ASP A 543 18.47 4.93 -21.75
N LEU A 544 17.89 6.02 -22.24
CA LEU A 544 18.49 7.35 -22.14
C LEU A 544 18.47 7.86 -20.69
N ARG A 545 17.40 7.59 -19.95
CA ARG A 545 17.31 7.93 -18.52
C ARG A 545 18.39 7.23 -17.71
N LEU A 546 18.59 5.93 -17.96
CA LEU A 546 19.64 5.15 -17.30
C LEU A 546 21.03 5.65 -17.67
N ALA A 547 21.28 5.97 -18.95
CA ALA A 547 22.55 6.56 -19.38
C ALA A 547 22.84 7.90 -18.69
N VAL A 548 21.83 8.78 -18.57
CA VAL A 548 21.96 10.04 -17.82
C VAL A 548 22.25 9.76 -16.34
N ILE A 549 21.56 8.80 -15.72
CA ILE A 549 21.80 8.42 -14.31
C ILE A 549 23.22 7.91 -14.12
N GLU A 550 23.71 7.03 -15.00
CA GLU A 550 25.08 6.52 -14.97
C GLU A 550 26.10 7.65 -15.08
N GLU A 551 25.83 8.64 -15.94
CA GLU A 551 26.70 9.81 -16.11
C GLU A 551 26.69 10.72 -14.87
N LEU A 552 25.53 10.90 -14.23
CA LEU A 552 25.43 11.60 -12.94
C LEU A 552 26.20 10.85 -11.84
N GLU A 553 26.06 9.53 -11.74
CA GLU A 553 26.77 8.70 -10.77
C GLU A 553 28.29 8.70 -11.02
N ALA A 554 28.73 8.66 -12.29
CA ALA A 554 30.14 8.77 -12.67
C ALA A 554 30.77 10.10 -12.23
N ASN A 555 29.97 11.17 -12.12
CA ASN A 555 30.36 12.47 -11.59
C ASN A 555 30.19 12.58 -10.06
N GLY A 556 29.96 11.46 -9.37
CA GLY A 556 29.94 11.36 -7.92
C GLY A 556 28.61 11.75 -7.28
N MET A 557 27.49 11.64 -8.01
CA MET A 557 26.16 11.65 -7.41
C MET A 557 25.77 10.28 -6.86
N THR A 558 24.94 10.27 -5.82
CA THR A 558 24.30 9.06 -5.32
C THR A 558 22.83 9.08 -5.70
N ILE A 559 22.40 8.15 -6.56
CA ILE A 559 21.00 8.00 -6.94
C ILE A 559 20.40 6.78 -6.24
N HIS A 560 19.19 6.93 -5.71
CA HIS A 560 18.51 5.86 -4.99
C HIS A 560 18.29 4.64 -5.92
N PRO A 561 18.54 3.39 -5.46
CA PRO A 561 18.42 2.19 -6.31
C PRO A 561 17.07 2.06 -7.02
N ARG A 562 15.96 2.37 -6.33
CA ARG A 562 14.60 2.36 -6.93
C ARG A 562 14.46 3.31 -8.13
N SER A 563 15.21 4.41 -8.16
CA SER A 563 15.24 5.33 -9.31
C SER A 563 15.99 4.74 -10.51
N LYS A 564 16.73 3.64 -10.36
CA LYS A 564 17.49 2.98 -11.43
C LYS A 564 16.73 1.83 -12.07
N LEU A 565 15.52 1.53 -11.59
CA LEU A 565 14.66 0.54 -12.21
C LEU A 565 14.21 1.04 -13.59
N PRO A 566 14.29 0.24 -14.68
CA PRO A 566 13.82 0.66 -16.01
C PRO A 566 12.34 1.09 -16.03
N THR A 567 11.53 0.55 -15.12
CA THR A 567 10.11 0.85 -14.93
C THR A 567 9.85 2.22 -14.29
N ALA A 568 10.85 2.86 -13.67
CA ALA A 568 10.70 4.19 -13.10
C ALA A 568 10.51 5.23 -14.21
N LYS A 569 9.37 5.92 -14.19
CA LYS A 569 9.02 6.94 -15.18
C LYS A 569 9.85 8.23 -15.03
N TYR A 570 10.24 8.53 -13.81
CA TYR A 570 10.98 9.73 -13.42
C TYR A 570 11.98 9.41 -12.32
N THR A 571 12.94 10.30 -12.09
CA THR A 571 14.03 10.13 -11.14
C THR A 571 14.30 11.43 -10.41
N ARG A 572 14.07 11.45 -9.10
CA ARG A 572 14.44 12.57 -8.25
C ARG A 572 15.95 12.59 -8.07
N VAL A 573 16.56 13.69 -8.48
CA VAL A 573 18.01 13.90 -8.53
C VAL A 573 18.46 14.71 -7.31
N PHE A 574 17.64 15.67 -6.90
CA PHE A 574 17.83 16.42 -5.67
C PHE A 574 16.48 16.65 -5.00
N SER A 575 16.46 16.60 -3.67
CA SER A 575 15.29 16.94 -2.88
C SER A 575 15.75 17.43 -1.51
N LYS A 576 15.32 18.64 -1.12
CA LYS A 576 15.55 19.16 0.24
C LYS A 576 14.37 20.01 0.66
N ALA A 577 14.00 19.91 1.93
CA ALA A 577 12.93 20.67 2.54
C ALA A 577 13.43 21.53 3.70
N ARG A 578 12.78 22.68 3.92
CA ARG A 578 13.04 23.57 5.05
C ARG A 578 11.76 24.25 5.55
N VAL A 579 11.56 24.35 6.86
CA VAL A 579 10.38 25.01 7.45
C VAL A 579 10.36 26.50 7.11
N VAL A 580 9.18 26.98 6.72
CA VAL A 580 8.84 28.41 6.66
C VAL A 580 8.00 28.76 7.91
N GLN A 581 8.43 29.76 8.67
CA GLN A 581 7.75 30.22 9.89
C GLN A 581 6.48 30.99 9.55
N ASP A 582 6.55 31.92 8.60
CA ASP A 582 5.39 32.68 8.16
C ASP A 582 5.23 32.62 6.63
N TRP A 583 4.23 31.87 6.17
CA TRP A 583 3.91 31.76 4.75
C TRP A 583 3.24 33.00 4.18
N GLU A 584 2.75 33.93 5.01
CA GLU A 584 2.26 35.25 4.54
C GLU A 584 3.42 36.23 4.34
N ASN A 585 4.60 35.95 4.92
CA ASN A 585 5.81 36.72 4.74
C ASN A 585 6.53 36.33 3.45
N VAL A 586 6.24 37.07 2.37
CA VAL A 586 6.83 36.88 1.04
C VAL A 586 8.36 36.87 1.07
N ASP A 587 8.99 37.75 1.86
CA ASP A 587 10.46 37.84 1.95
C ASP A 587 11.06 36.60 2.63
N GLU A 588 10.37 36.03 3.61
CA GLU A 588 10.80 34.80 4.27
C GLU A 588 10.72 33.60 3.32
N VAL A 589 9.58 33.43 2.62
CA VAL A 589 9.41 32.36 1.64
C VAL A 589 10.49 32.45 0.55
N LEU A 590 10.75 33.67 0.03
CA LEU A 590 11.82 33.91 -0.93
C LEU A 590 13.20 33.55 -0.37
N THR A 591 13.47 33.92 0.89
CA THR A 591 14.73 33.59 1.56
C THR A 591 14.92 32.07 1.66
N VAL A 592 13.86 31.31 1.94
CA VAL A 592 13.92 29.84 1.97
C VAL A 592 14.06 29.25 0.56
N MET A 593 13.40 29.82 -0.46
CA MET A 593 13.61 29.43 -1.87
C MET A 593 15.08 29.58 -2.28
N GLU A 594 15.67 30.75 -2.02
CA GLU A 594 17.09 31.03 -2.29
C GLU A 594 18.00 30.09 -1.49
N TYR A 595 17.71 29.83 -0.22
CA TYR A 595 18.48 28.90 0.58
C TYR A 595 18.47 27.48 0.01
N LEU A 596 17.30 26.99 -0.40
CA LEU A 596 17.14 25.64 -0.96
C LEU A 596 17.83 25.52 -2.32
N TYR A 597 17.67 26.54 -3.18
CA TYR A 597 18.32 26.58 -4.48
C TYR A 597 19.84 26.64 -4.34
N ASN A 598 20.37 27.43 -3.40
CA ASN A 598 21.81 27.57 -3.16
C ASN A 598 22.39 26.50 -2.21
N GLN A 599 21.66 25.42 -1.90
CA GLN A 599 22.22 24.31 -1.13
C GLN A 599 23.42 23.69 -1.86
N GLU A 600 24.49 23.36 -1.13
CA GLU A 600 25.71 22.75 -1.68
C GLU A 600 25.39 21.52 -2.52
N GLY A 601 24.49 20.65 -2.03
CA GLY A 601 24.03 19.49 -2.79
C GLY A 601 23.34 19.85 -4.09
N ASN A 602 22.52 20.90 -4.13
CA ASN A 602 21.83 21.34 -5.34
C ASN A 602 22.80 21.99 -6.34
N GLN A 603 23.69 22.86 -5.85
CA GLN A 603 24.69 23.54 -6.69
C GLN A 603 25.65 22.53 -7.30
N ARG A 604 26.08 21.52 -6.54
CA ARG A 604 26.88 20.41 -7.07
C ARG A 604 26.16 19.66 -8.19
N VAL A 605 24.84 19.44 -8.07
CA VAL A 605 24.06 18.80 -9.13
C VAL A 605 24.04 19.68 -10.38
N LEU A 606 23.82 20.98 -10.24
CA LEU A 606 23.86 21.93 -11.37
C LEU A 606 25.23 21.96 -12.05
N GLU A 607 26.33 21.95 -11.30
CA GLU A 607 27.70 21.87 -11.86
C GLU A 607 27.93 20.58 -12.66
N ILE A 608 27.35 19.46 -12.22
CA ILE A 608 27.42 18.18 -12.96
C ILE A 608 26.59 18.28 -14.23
N LEU A 609 25.38 18.83 -14.15
CA LEU A 609 24.51 19.07 -15.29
C LEU A 609 25.18 19.98 -16.34
N GLU A 610 25.93 21.00 -15.93
CA GLU A 610 26.71 21.82 -16.86
C GLU A 610 27.81 21.03 -17.57
N LYS A 611 28.51 20.14 -16.85
CA LYS A 611 29.60 19.32 -17.43
C LYS A 611 29.10 18.35 -18.49
N ILE A 612 27.93 17.75 -18.29
CA ILE A 612 27.35 16.78 -19.23
C ILE A 612 26.58 17.47 -20.37
N SER A 613 26.41 18.81 -20.29
CA SER A 613 25.80 19.62 -21.35
C SER A 613 26.78 20.05 -22.45
N ILE A 614 28.09 19.88 -22.24
CA ILE A 614 29.20 20.27 -23.12
C ILE A 614 29.75 19.03 -23.81
#